data_AF-A0A931USI0-F1
#
_entry.id   AF-A0A931USI0-F1
#
_cell.length_a   1.000
_cell.length_b   1.000
_cell.length_c   1.000
_cell.angle_alpha   90.00
_cell.angle_beta   90.00
_cell.angle_gamma   90.00
#
_symmetry.space_group_name_H-M   'P 1'
#
loop_
_entity.id
_entity.type
_entity.pdbx_description
1 polymer ?
#
loop_
_entity_poly.entity_id
_entity_poly.type
_entity_poly.pdbx_seq_one_letter_code
_entity_poly.pdbx_strand_id
1 'polypeptide(L)'
;MAEALTFVGAASVGIIGVVIGTRAPLSGRATALVAVSCAALLAIVGVARARSPWVAPVVDACLIGIAWAIGGAVGSRIEHPGHLLPAAAVAASADVVSVASSWGPSHAIAESERALAILAIHFPVAGTRIVAPALGVGDLVFVALLLAAARAHGLSRNKLGWLSWFGVLIAGLAAAVSRRPIPALPAIGALVIAFVPEARRLRPKDRPVATIAIGVSIVAAAVAVLGAVRGTS
;
A
#
# COMPACT_ATOMS: atom_id res chain seq x y z
N MET A 1 8.79 -21.86 -3.19
CA MET A 1 9.06 -21.27 -4.53
C MET A 1 7.78 -20.75 -5.19
N ALA A 2 6.69 -21.52 -5.24
CA ALA A 2 5.42 -21.07 -5.82
C ALA A 2 4.84 -19.81 -5.14
N GLU A 3 4.81 -19.75 -3.81
CA GLU A 3 4.32 -18.57 -3.06
C GLU A 3 5.10 -17.29 -3.36
N ALA A 4 6.44 -17.40 -3.46
CA ALA A 4 7.30 -16.28 -3.81
C ALA A 4 7.00 -15.76 -5.22
N LEU A 5 6.75 -16.65 -6.19
CA LEU A 5 6.35 -16.26 -7.55
C LEU A 5 4.97 -15.57 -7.56
N THR A 6 4.02 -16.08 -6.77
CA THR A 6 2.69 -15.46 -6.61
C THR A 6 2.81 -14.03 -6.08
N PHE A 7 3.60 -13.84 -5.03
CA PHE A 7 3.81 -12.55 -4.41
C PHE A 7 4.52 -11.56 -5.33
N VAL A 8 5.61 -11.99 -5.98
CA VAL A 8 6.35 -11.18 -6.96
C VAL A 8 5.44 -10.79 -8.13
N GLY A 9 4.61 -11.72 -8.60
CA GLY A 9 3.62 -11.49 -9.65
C GLY A 9 2.60 -10.41 -9.25
N ALA A 10 1.94 -10.59 -8.10
CA ALA A 10 0.98 -9.63 -7.56
C ALA A 10 1.57 -8.24 -7.38
N ALA A 11 2.76 -8.16 -6.77
CA ALA A 11 3.46 -6.90 -6.54
C ALA A 11 3.83 -6.20 -7.86
N SER A 12 4.27 -6.97 -8.86
CA SER A 12 4.61 -6.43 -10.18
C SER A 12 3.36 -5.90 -10.88
N VAL A 13 2.26 -6.67 -10.93
CA VAL A 13 1.00 -6.24 -11.55
C VAL A 13 0.45 -4.98 -10.88
N GLY A 14 0.39 -4.96 -9.55
CA GLY A 14 -0.12 -3.83 -8.79
C GLY A 14 0.70 -2.56 -9.01
N ILE A 15 2.03 -2.65 -8.87
CA ILE A 15 2.92 -1.49 -9.02
C ILE A 15 2.96 -1.00 -10.47
N ILE A 16 3.06 -1.90 -11.46
CA ILE A 16 3.02 -1.52 -12.88
C ILE A 16 1.69 -0.84 -13.21
N GLY A 17 0.56 -1.40 -12.74
CA GLY A 17 -0.77 -0.83 -12.95
C GLY A 17 -0.88 0.59 -12.42
N VAL A 18 -0.41 0.85 -11.20
CA VAL A 18 -0.39 2.20 -10.61
C VAL A 18 0.59 3.13 -11.36
N VAL A 19 1.78 2.66 -11.74
CA VAL A 19 2.75 3.44 -12.53
C VAL A 19 2.15 3.86 -13.87
N ILE A 20 1.45 2.96 -14.56
CA ILE A 20 0.75 3.27 -15.81
C ILE A 20 -0.38 4.26 -15.55
N GLY A 21 -1.23 4.02 -14.56
CA GLY A 21 -2.36 4.90 -14.22
C GLY A 21 -1.90 6.34 -13.92
N THR A 22 -0.78 6.52 -13.20
CA THR A 22 -0.24 7.86 -12.90
C THR A 22 0.34 8.60 -14.10
N ARG A 23 0.52 7.93 -15.26
CA ARG A 23 0.92 8.57 -16.53
C ARG A 23 -0.25 9.25 -17.24
N ALA A 24 -1.49 8.82 -17.01
CA ALA A 24 -2.67 9.43 -17.60
C ALA A 24 -3.22 10.54 -16.66
N PRO A 25 -3.03 11.83 -16.96
CA PRO A 25 -3.62 12.90 -16.16
C PRO A 25 -5.13 12.93 -16.41
N LEU A 26 -5.90 12.34 -15.50
CA LEU A 26 -7.35 12.45 -15.49
C LEU A 26 -7.77 13.71 -14.71
N SER A 27 -8.89 14.31 -15.15
CA SER A 27 -9.51 15.41 -14.41
C SER A 27 -10.03 14.92 -13.05
N GLY A 28 -10.14 15.80 -12.06
CA GLY A 28 -10.63 15.41 -10.73
C GLY A 28 -12.00 14.70 -10.76
N ARG A 29 -12.89 15.11 -11.67
CA ARG A 29 -14.19 14.45 -11.90
C ARG A 29 -14.03 13.04 -12.47
N ALA A 30 -13.14 12.86 -13.44
CA ALA A 30 -12.87 11.54 -14.01
C ALA A 30 -12.23 10.60 -12.98
N THR A 31 -11.30 11.10 -12.16
CA THR A 31 -10.71 10.32 -11.04
C THR A 31 -11.77 9.90 -10.03
N ALA A 32 -12.68 10.81 -9.66
CA ALA A 32 -13.78 10.49 -8.75
C ALA A 32 -14.74 9.46 -9.36
N LEU A 33 -15.07 9.59 -10.65
CA LEU A 33 -15.91 8.63 -11.36
C LEU A 33 -15.27 7.24 -11.36
N VAL A 34 -13.97 7.13 -11.70
CA VAL A 34 -13.24 5.85 -11.65
C VAL A 34 -13.29 5.25 -10.25
N ALA A 35 -13.01 6.03 -9.21
CA ALA A 35 -13.04 5.55 -7.83
C ALA A 35 -14.43 5.01 -7.43
N VAL A 36 -15.49 5.75 -7.75
CA VAL A 36 -16.87 5.36 -7.43
C VAL A 36 -17.29 4.14 -8.25
N SER A 37 -16.98 4.09 -9.54
CA SER A 37 -17.29 2.94 -10.40
C SER A 37 -16.58 1.68 -9.93
N CYS A 38 -15.29 1.77 -9.59
CA CYS A 38 -14.53 0.63 -9.06
C CYS A 38 -15.06 0.19 -7.70
N ALA A 39 -15.40 1.12 -6.80
CA ALA A 39 -15.98 0.80 -5.50
C ALA A 39 -17.35 0.13 -5.62
N ALA A 40 -18.21 0.64 -6.50
CA ALA A 40 -19.51 0.05 -6.79
C ALA A 40 -19.37 -1.37 -7.37
N LEU A 41 -18.42 -1.57 -8.30
CA LEU A 41 -18.17 -2.89 -8.89
C LEU A 41 -17.64 -3.88 -7.85
N LEU A 42 -16.72 -3.46 -6.96
CA LEU A 42 -16.26 -4.30 -5.85
C LEU A 42 -17.39 -4.64 -4.88
N ALA A 43 -18.28 -3.69 -4.59
CA ALA A 43 -19.46 -3.94 -3.76
C ALA A 43 -20.38 -4.97 -4.40
N ILE A 44 -20.63 -4.88 -5.72
CA ILE A 44 -21.43 -5.86 -6.47
C ILE A 44 -20.77 -7.24 -6.42
N VAL A 45 -19.46 -7.34 -6.68
CA VAL A 45 -18.72 -8.60 -6.62
C VAL A 45 -18.77 -9.22 -5.22
N GLY A 46 -18.60 -8.40 -4.18
CA GLY A 46 -18.67 -8.81 -2.78
C GLY A 46 -20.06 -9.32 -2.38
N VAL A 47 -21.13 -8.61 -2.79
CA VAL A 47 -22.53 -9.01 -2.53
C VAL A 47 -22.92 -10.26 -3.31
N ALA A 48 -22.53 -10.34 -4.59
CA ALA A 48 -22.82 -11.49 -5.46
C ALA A 48 -22.04 -12.76 -5.07
N ARG A 49 -21.04 -12.65 -4.19
CA ARG A 49 -20.17 -13.76 -3.75
C ARG A 49 -19.54 -14.50 -4.93
N ALA A 50 -19.17 -13.78 -5.99
CA ALA A 50 -18.62 -14.37 -7.19
C ALA A 50 -17.21 -14.95 -6.89
N ARG A 51 -17.11 -16.27 -6.70
CA ARG A 51 -15.86 -16.99 -6.35
C ARG A 51 -15.11 -17.58 -7.55
N SER A 52 -15.28 -16.99 -8.72
CA SER A 52 -14.64 -17.48 -9.95
C SER A 52 -13.21 -16.95 -10.08
N PRO A 53 -12.22 -17.76 -10.51
CA PRO A 53 -10.87 -17.28 -10.83
C PRO A 53 -10.86 -16.12 -11.84
N TRP A 54 -11.88 -16.07 -12.70
CA TRP A 54 -12.06 -15.02 -13.71
C TRP A 54 -12.47 -13.66 -13.13
N VAL A 55 -12.91 -13.63 -11.87
CA VAL A 55 -13.29 -12.38 -11.17
C VAL A 55 -12.06 -11.69 -10.58
N ALA A 56 -10.98 -12.43 -10.29
CA ALA A 56 -9.77 -11.87 -9.68
C ALA A 56 -9.15 -10.72 -10.49
N PRO A 57 -8.96 -10.81 -11.82
CA PRO A 57 -8.45 -9.68 -12.61
C PRO A 57 -9.35 -8.43 -12.54
N VAL A 58 -10.67 -8.61 -12.41
CA VAL A 58 -11.62 -7.50 -12.28
C VAL A 58 -11.47 -6.83 -10.91
N VAL A 59 -11.36 -7.63 -9.85
CA VAL A 59 -11.11 -7.15 -8.49
C VAL A 59 -9.78 -6.38 -8.45
N ASP A 60 -8.71 -6.95 -9.01
CA ASP A 60 -7.38 -6.35 -9.02
C ASP A 60 -7.37 -5.03 -9.79
N ALA A 61 -8.02 -4.98 -10.96
CA ALA A 61 -8.15 -3.75 -11.74
C ALA A 61 -8.91 -2.66 -10.96
N CYS A 62 -9.99 -3.02 -10.26
CA CYS A 62 -10.71 -2.10 -9.39
C CYS A 62 -9.87 -1.60 -8.23
N LEU A 63 -9.12 -2.48 -7.56
CA LEU A 63 -8.26 -2.12 -6.45
C LEU A 63 -7.11 -1.21 -6.89
N ILE A 64 -6.49 -1.50 -8.03
CA ILE A 64 -5.48 -0.63 -8.64
C ILE A 64 -6.09 0.73 -8.98
N GLY A 65 -7.30 0.77 -9.55
CA GLY A 65 -8.02 2.00 -9.87
C GLY A 65 -8.34 2.85 -8.63
N ILE A 66 -8.82 2.22 -7.56
CA ILE A 66 -9.09 2.88 -6.28
C ILE A 66 -7.79 3.39 -5.65
N ALA A 67 -6.75 2.56 -5.62
CA ALA A 67 -5.44 2.93 -5.09
C ALA A 67 -4.85 4.13 -5.83
N TRP A 68 -4.88 4.09 -7.17
CA TRP A 68 -4.48 5.19 -8.03
C TRP A 68 -5.28 6.46 -7.75
N ALA A 69 -6.61 6.37 -7.59
CA ALA A 69 -7.46 7.53 -7.37
C ALA A 69 -7.23 8.16 -5.98
N ILE A 70 -7.26 7.35 -4.91
CA ILE A 70 -7.08 7.81 -3.53
C ILE A 70 -5.65 8.31 -3.32
N GLY A 71 -4.65 7.47 -3.63
CA GLY A 71 -3.25 7.85 -3.48
C GLY A 71 -2.90 9.04 -4.37
N GLY A 72 -3.43 9.08 -5.60
CA GLY A 72 -3.30 10.21 -6.52
C GLY A 72 -3.84 11.52 -5.97
N ALA A 73 -5.05 11.50 -5.42
CA ALA A 73 -5.69 12.67 -4.83
C ALA A 73 -4.90 13.20 -3.62
N VAL A 74 -4.46 12.32 -2.72
CA VAL A 74 -3.67 12.70 -1.54
C VAL A 74 -2.28 13.20 -1.96
N GLY A 75 -1.57 12.44 -2.80
CA GLY A 75 -0.21 12.77 -3.23
C GLY A 75 -0.11 14.06 -4.04
N SER A 76 -1.14 14.41 -4.82
CA SER A 76 -1.20 15.68 -5.55
C SER A 76 -1.34 16.91 -4.64
N ARG A 77 -1.79 16.74 -3.40
CA ARG A 77 -1.96 17.80 -2.41
C ARG A 77 -0.74 17.97 -1.50
N ILE A 78 0.29 17.16 -1.68
CA ILE A 78 1.54 17.34 -0.96
C ILE A 78 2.18 18.64 -1.45
N GLU A 79 2.37 19.60 -0.54
CA GLU A 79 2.91 20.92 -0.89
C GLU A 79 4.43 20.95 -1.05
N HIS A 80 5.13 20.00 -0.41
CA HIS A 80 6.58 19.93 -0.44
C HIS A 80 7.07 18.47 -0.47
N PRO A 81 8.12 18.13 -1.25
CA PRO A 81 8.66 16.77 -1.28
C PRO A 81 9.10 16.29 0.11
N GLY A 82 9.57 17.21 0.97
CA GLY A 82 9.91 16.90 2.36
C GLY A 82 8.75 16.37 3.22
N HIS A 83 7.48 16.59 2.85
CA HIS A 83 6.33 16.02 3.55
C HIS A 83 6.16 14.51 3.29
N LEU A 84 6.91 13.94 2.35
CA LEU A 84 6.98 12.50 2.16
C LEU A 84 7.58 11.77 3.38
N LEU A 85 8.48 12.41 4.12
CA LEU A 85 9.03 11.85 5.36
C LEU A 85 7.96 11.61 6.44
N PRO A 86 7.22 12.63 6.91
CA PRO A 86 6.15 12.40 7.88
C PRO A 86 5.03 11.53 7.30
N ALA A 87 4.69 11.64 6.01
CA ALA A 87 3.71 10.75 5.39
C ALA A 87 4.14 9.28 5.41
N ALA A 88 5.42 8.99 5.11
CA ALA A 88 5.98 7.65 5.18
C ALA A 88 5.99 7.11 6.61
N ALA A 89 6.34 7.94 7.60
CA ALA A 89 6.31 7.55 9.00
C ALA A 89 4.89 7.21 9.49
N VAL A 90 3.91 8.06 9.18
CA VAL A 90 2.50 7.82 9.53
C VAL A 90 1.98 6.55 8.87
N ALA A 91 2.24 6.38 7.57
CA ALA A 91 1.80 5.21 6.82
C ALA A 91 2.45 3.91 7.33
N ALA A 92 3.76 3.93 7.58
CA ALA A 92 4.49 2.81 8.17
C ALA A 92 3.98 2.45 9.57
N SER A 93 3.73 3.46 10.42
CA SER A 93 3.17 3.24 11.75
C SER A 93 1.76 2.68 11.69
N ALA A 94 0.90 3.21 10.82
CA ALA A 94 -0.45 2.68 10.62
C ALA A 94 -0.42 1.22 10.16
N ASP A 95 0.50 0.86 9.27
CA ASP A 95 0.72 -0.51 8.82
C ASP A 95 1.12 -1.44 9.98
N VAL A 96 2.10 -1.00 10.77
CA VAL A 96 2.57 -1.74 11.96
C VAL A 96 1.43 -1.92 12.97
N VAL A 97 0.68 -0.85 13.28
CA VAL A 97 -0.47 -0.92 14.19
C VAL A 97 -1.53 -1.88 13.65
N SER A 98 -1.80 -1.83 12.34
CA SER A 98 -2.80 -2.68 11.69
C SER A 98 -2.43 -4.16 11.74
N VAL A 99 -1.13 -4.48 11.63
CA VAL A 99 -0.62 -5.86 11.75
C VAL A 99 -0.50 -6.30 13.21
N ALA A 100 -0.13 -5.41 14.13
CA ALA A 100 0.13 -5.74 15.54
C ALA A 100 -1.13 -5.79 16.41
N SER A 101 -2.17 -5.03 16.10
CA SER A 101 -3.39 -5.00 16.92
C SER A 101 -4.35 -6.14 16.57
N SER A 102 -4.87 -6.84 17.59
CA SER A 102 -5.92 -7.86 17.44
C SER A 102 -7.26 -7.29 16.95
N TRP A 103 -7.46 -5.98 17.08
CA TRP A 103 -8.61 -5.23 16.55
C TRP A 103 -8.27 -4.46 15.26
N GLY A 104 -7.07 -4.67 14.70
CA GLY A 104 -6.59 -3.93 13.54
C GLY A 104 -7.33 -4.32 12.26
N PRO A 105 -7.58 -3.38 11.32
CA PRO A 105 -8.18 -3.69 10.04
C PRO A 105 -7.46 -4.83 9.32
N SER A 106 -6.12 -4.85 9.31
CA SER A 106 -5.36 -5.92 8.64
C SER A 106 -5.50 -7.28 9.33
N HIS A 107 -5.68 -7.33 10.66
CA HIS A 107 -5.94 -8.58 11.38
C HIS A 107 -7.36 -9.10 11.10
N ALA A 108 -8.38 -8.24 11.22
CA ALA A 108 -9.76 -8.59 10.87
C ALA A 108 -9.93 -8.97 9.39
N ILE A 109 -9.14 -8.34 8.51
CA ILE A 109 -9.07 -8.71 7.09
C ILE A 109 -8.40 -10.08 6.95
N ALA A 110 -7.26 -10.31 7.59
CA ALA A 110 -6.53 -11.59 7.54
C ALA A 110 -7.35 -12.77 8.08
N GLU A 111 -8.20 -12.54 9.09
CA GLU A 111 -9.12 -13.55 9.64
C GLU A 111 -10.37 -13.78 8.77
N SER A 112 -10.66 -12.87 7.84
CA SER A 112 -11.82 -12.94 6.96
C SER A 112 -11.38 -13.22 5.52
N GLU A 113 -11.53 -14.48 5.09
CA GLU A 113 -11.34 -14.88 3.68
C GLU A 113 -12.11 -13.96 2.71
N ARG A 114 -13.26 -13.42 3.15
CA ARG A 114 -14.08 -12.50 2.37
C ARG A 114 -13.44 -11.13 2.20
N ALA A 115 -12.79 -10.61 3.23
CA ALA A 115 -12.16 -9.30 3.20
C ALA A 115 -10.84 -9.34 2.41
N LEU A 116 -10.04 -10.39 2.59
CA LEU A 116 -8.84 -10.63 1.77
C LEU A 116 -9.19 -10.72 0.27
N ALA A 117 -10.30 -11.40 -0.06
CA ALA A 117 -10.76 -11.56 -1.44
C ALA A 117 -11.17 -10.26 -2.15
N ILE A 118 -11.33 -9.14 -1.43
CA ILE A 118 -11.72 -7.84 -2.02
C ILE A 118 -10.79 -6.69 -1.63
N LEU A 119 -9.76 -6.91 -0.80
CA LEU A 119 -8.82 -5.87 -0.35
C LEU A 119 -7.36 -6.19 -0.65
N ALA A 120 -7.09 -7.33 -1.28
CA ALA A 120 -5.76 -7.69 -1.74
C ALA A 120 -5.74 -7.94 -3.25
N ILE A 121 -4.60 -7.65 -3.87
CA ILE A 121 -4.30 -8.06 -5.24
C ILE A 121 -4.07 -9.56 -5.25
N HIS A 122 -4.71 -10.19 -6.21
CA HIS A 122 -4.71 -11.61 -6.43
C HIS A 122 -3.69 -11.99 -7.50
N PHE A 123 -3.13 -13.19 -7.36
CA PHE A 123 -2.27 -13.73 -8.41
C PHE A 123 -2.36 -15.26 -8.45
N PRO A 124 -2.27 -15.89 -9.64
CA PRO A 124 -2.28 -17.34 -9.75
C PRO A 124 -1.08 -17.97 -9.04
N VAL A 125 -1.34 -19.02 -8.25
CA VAL A 125 -0.29 -19.82 -7.60
C VAL A 125 0.30 -20.79 -8.63
N ALA A 126 1.59 -20.64 -8.91
CA ALA A 126 2.30 -21.42 -9.91
C ALA A 126 2.12 -22.94 -9.69
N GLY A 127 1.74 -23.65 -10.77
CA GLY A 127 1.49 -25.09 -10.72
C GLY A 127 0.09 -25.48 -10.23
N THR A 128 -0.80 -24.51 -9.99
CA THR A 128 -2.19 -24.77 -9.53
C THR A 128 -3.21 -23.96 -10.32
N ARG A 129 -4.50 -24.24 -10.12
CA ARG A 129 -5.62 -23.40 -10.59
C ARG A 129 -6.10 -22.40 -9.52
N ILE A 130 -5.36 -22.28 -8.42
CA ILE A 130 -5.72 -21.45 -7.27
C ILE A 130 -5.19 -20.05 -7.51
N VAL A 131 -6.01 -19.06 -7.15
CA VAL A 131 -5.64 -17.65 -7.12
C VAL A 131 -5.60 -17.23 -5.66
N ALA A 132 -4.49 -16.65 -5.22
CA ALA A 132 -4.30 -16.27 -3.82
C ALA A 132 -4.14 -14.75 -3.67
N PRO A 133 -4.72 -14.15 -2.62
CA PRO A 133 -4.45 -12.76 -2.25
C PRO A 133 -2.99 -12.65 -1.78
N ALA A 134 -2.26 -11.65 -2.28
CA ALA A 134 -0.83 -11.54 -2.03
C ALA A 134 -0.34 -10.15 -1.63
N LEU A 135 -1.02 -9.08 -2.03
CA LEU A 135 -0.58 -7.71 -1.72
C LEU A 135 -1.76 -6.81 -1.35
N GLY A 136 -1.66 -6.08 -0.23
CA GLY A 136 -2.76 -5.24 0.25
C GLY A 136 -2.99 -4.00 -0.62
N VAL A 137 -4.25 -3.57 -0.73
CA VAL A 137 -4.60 -2.31 -1.41
C VAL A 137 -3.96 -1.09 -0.75
N GLY A 138 -3.72 -1.13 0.56
CA GLY A 138 -3.04 -0.06 1.31
C GLY A 138 -1.64 0.23 0.79
N ASP A 139 -0.88 -0.82 0.46
CA ASP A 139 0.45 -0.69 -0.14
C ASP A 139 0.37 0.03 -1.48
N LEU A 140 -0.60 -0.33 -2.32
CA LEU A 140 -0.82 0.33 -3.60
C LEU A 140 -1.24 1.79 -3.45
N VAL A 141 -2.10 2.11 -2.48
CA VAL A 141 -2.51 3.49 -2.18
C VAL A 141 -1.28 4.33 -1.82
N PHE A 142 -0.39 3.79 -0.99
CA PHE A 142 0.84 4.49 -0.61
C PHE A 142 1.77 4.66 -1.82
N VAL A 143 1.96 3.63 -2.65
CA VAL A 143 2.75 3.73 -3.88
C VAL A 143 2.16 4.76 -4.85
N ALA A 144 0.83 4.80 -5.01
CA ALA A 144 0.15 5.80 -5.82
C ALA A 144 0.36 7.23 -5.30
N LEU A 145 0.33 7.42 -3.98
CA LEU A 145 0.64 8.68 -3.33
C LEU A 145 2.07 9.13 -3.64
N LEU A 146 3.05 8.24 -3.48
CA LEU A 146 4.46 8.52 -3.79
C LEU A 146 4.64 8.95 -5.26
N LEU A 147 4.01 8.23 -6.19
CA LEU A 147 4.09 8.53 -7.63
C LEU A 147 3.39 9.83 -8.01
N ALA A 148 2.27 10.15 -7.37
CA ALA A 148 1.58 11.42 -7.56
C ALA A 148 2.37 12.61 -7.01
N ALA A 149 2.99 12.44 -5.84
CA ALA A 149 3.91 13.42 -5.27
C ALA A 149 5.13 13.63 -6.17
N ALA A 150 5.67 12.54 -6.75
CA ALA A 150 6.76 12.64 -7.71
C ALA A 150 6.40 13.46 -8.93
N ARG A 151 5.19 13.27 -9.46
CA ARG A 151 4.67 14.07 -10.57
C ARG A 151 4.55 15.55 -10.17
N ALA A 152 4.05 15.85 -8.97
CA ALA A 152 3.87 17.22 -8.50
C ALA A 152 5.19 17.96 -8.27
N HIS A 153 6.23 17.25 -7.80
CA HIS A 153 7.51 17.83 -7.38
C HIS A 153 8.69 17.53 -8.31
N GLY A 154 8.43 17.00 -9.51
CA GLY A 154 9.48 16.70 -10.50
C GLY A 154 10.43 15.55 -10.12
N LEU A 155 10.02 14.65 -9.22
CA LEU A 155 10.83 13.48 -8.85
C LEU A 155 10.70 12.37 -9.90
N SER A 156 11.72 11.51 -10.00
CA SER A 156 11.70 10.38 -10.93
C SER A 156 10.67 9.32 -10.52
N ARG A 157 9.58 9.22 -11.28
CA ARG A 157 8.51 8.24 -11.09
C ARG A 157 9.02 6.80 -11.20
N ASN A 158 9.90 6.55 -12.19
CA ASN A 158 10.49 5.23 -12.39
C ASN A 158 11.32 4.82 -11.17
N LYS A 159 12.12 5.76 -10.62
CA LYS A 159 12.91 5.51 -9.41
C LYS A 159 12.02 5.14 -8.23
N LEU A 160 10.95 5.89 -7.98
CA LEU A 160 10.01 5.56 -6.91
C LEU A 160 9.29 4.24 -7.15
N GLY A 161 8.87 3.94 -8.38
CA GLY A 161 8.26 2.66 -8.72
C GLY A 161 9.20 1.49 -8.40
N TRP A 162 10.47 1.59 -8.77
CA TRP A 162 11.49 0.59 -8.43
C TRP A 162 11.73 0.48 -6.93
N LEU A 163 11.89 1.60 -6.21
CA LEU A 163 12.11 1.58 -4.76
C LEU A 163 10.92 0.96 -4.02
N SER A 164 9.69 1.26 -4.45
CA SER A 164 8.48 0.64 -3.92
C SER A 164 8.45 -0.86 -4.18
N TRP A 165 8.80 -1.29 -5.39
CA TRP A 165 8.86 -2.70 -5.75
C TRP A 165 9.90 -3.45 -4.90
N PHE A 166 11.11 -2.89 -4.75
CA PHE A 166 12.12 -3.47 -3.87
C PHE A 166 11.68 -3.50 -2.40
N GLY A 167 10.99 -2.46 -1.92
CA GLY A 167 10.48 -2.40 -0.55
C GLY A 167 9.47 -3.51 -0.26
N VAL A 168 8.52 -3.70 -1.17
CA VAL A 168 7.55 -4.81 -1.11
C VAL A 168 8.25 -6.16 -1.12
N LEU A 169 9.25 -6.36 -1.99
CA LEU A 169 10.01 -7.61 -2.05
C LEU A 169 10.78 -7.90 -0.77
N ILE A 170 11.41 -6.90 -0.17
CA ILE A 170 12.13 -7.05 1.10
C ILE A 170 11.15 -7.45 2.20
N ALA A 171 9.99 -6.79 2.29
CA ALA A 171 8.96 -7.13 3.26
C ALA A 171 8.41 -8.55 3.05
N GLY A 172 8.11 -8.93 1.81
CA GLY A 172 7.64 -10.27 1.46
C GLY A 172 8.67 -11.36 1.77
N LEU A 173 9.95 -11.12 1.48
CA LEU A 173 11.03 -12.04 1.82
C LEU A 173 11.19 -12.16 3.34
N ALA A 174 11.15 -11.04 4.07
CA ALA A 174 11.20 -11.04 5.52
C ALA A 174 10.02 -11.81 6.13
N ALA A 175 8.81 -11.66 5.56
CA ALA A 175 7.63 -12.41 5.97
C ALA A 175 7.79 -13.92 5.71
N ALA A 176 8.33 -14.30 4.55
CA ALA A 176 8.58 -15.69 4.19
C ALA A 176 9.62 -16.36 5.12
N VAL A 177 10.70 -15.64 5.45
CA VAL A 177 11.74 -16.15 6.36
C VAL A 177 11.23 -16.23 7.80
N SER A 178 10.51 -15.21 8.25
CA SER A 178 10.05 -15.11 9.64
C SER A 178 8.77 -15.92 9.92
N ARG A 179 8.10 -16.42 8.87
CA ARG A 179 6.77 -17.07 8.91
C ARG A 179 5.73 -16.25 9.68
N ARG A 180 5.83 -14.92 9.60
CA ARG A 180 4.99 -13.96 10.30
C ARG A 180 4.60 -12.85 9.33
N PRO A 181 3.41 -12.24 9.47
CA PRO A 181 3.05 -11.07 8.70
C PRO A 181 4.05 -9.94 9.01
N ILE A 182 4.70 -9.41 7.97
CA ILE A 182 5.60 -8.26 8.07
C ILE A 182 4.94 -7.07 7.35
N PRO A 183 4.80 -5.91 8.01
CA PRO A 183 4.29 -4.69 7.38
C PRO A 183 5.22 -4.23 6.25
N ALA A 184 4.67 -3.92 5.08
CA ALA A 184 5.45 -3.57 3.89
C ALA A 184 5.74 -2.06 3.80
N LEU A 185 4.86 -1.21 4.31
CA LEU A 185 5.02 0.24 4.27
C LEU A 185 6.29 0.75 4.97
N PRO A 186 6.75 0.17 6.10
CA PRO A 186 8.04 0.52 6.68
C PRO A 186 9.22 0.31 5.72
N ALA A 187 9.24 -0.80 4.97
CA ALA A 187 10.32 -1.10 4.03
C ALA A 187 10.28 -0.15 2.82
N ILE A 188 9.09 0.09 2.25
CA ILE A 188 8.89 1.04 1.14
C ILE A 188 9.31 2.45 1.58
N GLY A 189 8.78 2.91 2.71
CA GLY A 189 9.08 4.24 3.25
C GLY A 189 10.57 4.42 3.51
N ALA A 190 11.23 3.46 4.17
CA ALA A 190 12.66 3.53 4.45
C ALA A 190 13.51 3.65 3.18
N LEU A 191 13.24 2.84 2.15
CA LEU A 191 13.97 2.93 0.89
C LEU A 191 13.74 4.27 0.19
N VAL A 192 12.50 4.74 0.12
CA VAL A 192 12.19 6.03 -0.51
C VAL A 192 12.92 7.16 0.21
N ILE A 193 12.86 7.22 1.54
CA ILE A 193 13.53 8.26 2.32
C ILE A 193 15.05 8.17 2.22
N ALA A 194 15.62 6.96 2.21
CA ALA A 194 17.06 6.77 2.07
C ALA A 194 17.57 7.23 0.69
N PHE A 195 16.87 6.85 -0.39
CA PHE A 195 17.35 7.03 -1.76
C PHE A 195 16.80 8.27 -2.47
N VAL A 196 15.89 9.03 -1.86
CA VAL A 196 15.32 10.28 -2.41
C VAL A 196 15.65 11.44 -1.46
N PRO A 197 16.78 12.13 -1.66
CA PRO A 197 17.23 13.21 -0.77
C PRO A 197 16.22 14.33 -0.57
N GLU A 198 15.43 14.64 -1.61
CA GLU A 198 14.40 15.67 -1.61
C GLU A 198 13.29 15.34 -0.59
N ALA A 199 13.00 14.05 -0.37
CA ALA A 199 12.02 13.59 0.60
C ALA A 199 12.45 13.83 2.06
N ARG A 200 13.76 14.02 2.32
CA ARG A 200 14.32 14.31 3.66
C ARG A 200 14.37 15.81 3.98
N ARG A 201 14.22 16.68 2.97
CA ARG A 201 14.40 18.13 3.12
C ARG A 201 13.10 18.78 3.57
N LEU A 202 12.88 18.82 4.88
CA LEU A 202 11.76 19.57 5.49
C LEU A 202 12.04 21.08 5.46
N ARG A 203 11.03 21.86 5.04
CA ARG A 203 11.05 23.32 5.17
C ARG A 203 11.13 23.69 6.66
N PRO A 204 11.90 24.71 7.06
CA PRO A 204 12.04 25.10 8.47
C PRO A 204 10.70 25.31 9.19
N LYS A 205 9.73 25.92 8.51
CA LYS A 205 8.38 26.17 9.03
C LYS A 205 7.55 24.90 9.33
N ASP A 206 7.82 23.80 8.63
CA ASP A 206 7.03 22.56 8.73
C ASP A 206 7.67 21.53 9.67
N ARG A 207 8.94 21.75 10.07
CA ARG A 207 9.69 20.87 10.98
C ARG A 207 8.96 20.55 12.29
N PRO A 208 8.40 21.52 13.05
CA PRO A 208 7.78 21.19 14.33
C PRO A 208 6.57 20.26 14.16
N VAL A 209 5.70 20.54 13.19
CA VAL A 209 4.53 19.72 12.90
C VAL A 209 4.94 18.34 12.42
N ALA A 210 5.93 18.25 11.51
CA ALA A 210 6.44 16.98 11.01
C ALA A 210 7.05 16.13 12.13
N THR A 211 7.84 16.74 13.03
CA THR A 211 8.43 16.02 14.18
C THR A 211 7.35 15.51 15.13
N ILE A 212 6.32 16.30 15.43
CA ILE A 212 5.20 15.86 16.27
C ILE A 212 4.47 14.69 15.59
N ALA A 213 4.14 14.82 14.30
CA ALA A 213 3.45 13.77 13.56
C ALA A 213 4.26 12.46 13.56
N ILE A 214 5.56 12.53 13.25
CA ILE A 214 6.47 11.37 13.29
C ILE A 214 6.53 10.78 14.71
N GLY A 215 6.72 11.62 15.73
CA GLY A 215 6.79 11.19 17.13
C GLY A 215 5.52 10.46 17.58
N VAL A 216 4.35 11.05 17.35
CA VAL A 216 3.05 10.44 17.66
C VAL A 216 2.87 9.12 16.93
N SER A 217 3.24 9.06 15.65
CA SER A 217 3.15 7.84 14.83
C SER A 217 4.03 6.71 15.38
N ILE A 218 5.28 7.02 15.75
CA ILE A 218 6.21 6.06 16.32
C ILE A 218 5.72 5.57 17.68
N VAL A 219 5.24 6.47 18.53
CA VAL A 219 4.69 6.11 19.85
C VAL A 219 3.47 5.21 19.68
N ALA A 220 2.54 5.54 18.79
CA ALA A 220 1.36 4.71 18.52
C ALA A 220 1.76 3.31 18.04
N ALA A 221 2.73 3.21 17.13
CA ALA A 221 3.26 1.92 16.67
C ALA A 221 3.93 1.13 17.81
N ALA A 222 4.76 1.79 18.62
CA ALA A 222 5.44 1.14 19.74
C ALA A 222 4.45 0.61 20.78
N VAL A 223 3.42 1.40 21.13
CA VAL A 223 2.35 0.99 22.04
C VAL A 223 1.59 -0.22 21.48
N ALA A 224 1.24 -0.21 20.19
CA ALA A 224 0.57 -1.34 19.55
C ALA A 224 1.42 -2.62 19.59
N VAL A 225 2.71 -2.53 19.27
CA VAL A 225 3.62 -3.69 19.33
C VAL A 225 3.78 -4.20 20.77
N LEU A 226 3.96 -3.31 21.76
CA LEU A 226 4.08 -3.71 23.16
C LEU A 226 2.80 -4.36 23.69
N GLY A 227 1.64 -3.85 23.30
CA GLY A 227 0.34 -4.44 23.63
C GLY A 227 0.19 -5.85 23.04
N ALA A 228 0.57 -6.03 21.77
CA ALA A 228 0.54 -7.32 21.09
C ALA A 228 1.43 -8.36 21.80
N VAL A 229 2.64 -7.97 22.20
CA VAL A 229 3.58 -8.87 22.92
C VAL A 229 3.00 -9.29 24.28
N ARG A 230 2.41 -8.36 25.03
CA ARG A 230 1.85 -8.63 26.37
C ARG A 230 0.55 -9.45 26.34
N GLY A 231 -0.21 -9.40 25.25
CA GLY A 231 -1.45 -10.20 25.10
C GLY A 231 -1.23 -11.67 24.72
N THR A 232 0.03 -12.08 24.49
CA THR A 232 0.39 -13.46 24.09
C THR A 232 1.03 -14.29 25.22
N SER A 233 1.05 -13.77 26.44
CA SER A 233 1.48 -14.44 27.69
C SER A 233 0.29 -14.76 28.57
#